data_AF-A0A2S6GHE5-F1
#
_entry.id   AF-A0A2S6GHE5-F1
#
_cell.length_a   1.000
_cell.length_b   1.000
_cell.length_c   1.000
_cell.angle_alpha   90.00
_cell.angle_beta   90.00
_cell.angle_gamma   90.00
#
_symmetry.space_group_name_H-M   'P 1'
#
loop_
_entity.id
_entity.type
_entity.pdbx_description
1 polymer ?
#
loop_
_entity_poly.entity_id
_entity_poly.type
_entity_poly.pdbx_seq_one_letter_code
_entity_poly.pdbx_strand_id
1 'polypeptide(L)'
;MASRIEHRASFRAPAATVHARLVDQAFLRDRLRTLGGTDAALVEHKANGDGVAYKLRQGIESALLPSIVRTLVKGDLVVERLETWRPDGAGFAGTTSATVAGIPGEIRGTYRLVDVADGSELRTDAEVKVRVPLVGGKIESVIAEQVRKLLASEAAFAAEH
;
A
#
# COMPACT_ATOMS: atom_id res chain seq x y z
N MET A 1 13.48 -15.44 6.40
CA MET A 1 13.92 -14.35 5.48
C MET A 1 12.68 -13.56 5.17
N ALA A 2 12.73 -12.23 5.22
CA ALA A 2 11.56 -11.39 4.93
C ALA A 2 11.03 -11.66 3.51
N SER A 3 9.72 -11.71 3.34
CA SER A 3 9.10 -11.94 2.03
C SER A 3 9.03 -10.64 1.24
N ARG A 4 9.52 -10.65 0.01
CA ARG A 4 9.53 -9.48 -0.88
C ARG A 4 8.20 -9.28 -1.60
N ILE A 5 7.84 -8.03 -1.81
CA ILE A 5 6.74 -7.57 -2.64
C ILE A 5 7.37 -6.70 -3.72
N GLU A 6 7.23 -7.12 -4.96
CA GLU A 6 7.61 -6.34 -6.14
C GLU A 6 6.35 -6.18 -6.98
N HIS A 7 5.99 -4.95 -7.31
CA HIS A 7 4.82 -4.63 -8.11
C HIS A 7 5.13 -3.48 -9.07
N ARG A 8 4.53 -3.54 -10.26
CA ARG A 8 4.72 -2.56 -11.32
C ARG A 8 3.38 -2.26 -11.97
N ALA A 9 3.09 -0.98 -12.10
CA ALA A 9 1.91 -0.48 -12.81
C ALA A 9 2.33 0.53 -13.87
N SER A 10 1.68 0.48 -15.02
CA SER A 10 1.87 1.43 -16.11
C SER A 10 0.59 2.25 -16.29
N PHE A 11 0.75 3.54 -16.49
CA PHE A 11 -0.34 4.49 -16.69
C PHE A 11 -0.18 5.20 -18.03
N ARG A 12 -1.28 5.44 -18.73
CA ARG A 12 -1.32 6.24 -19.97
C ARG A 12 -1.39 7.76 -19.70
N ALA A 13 -0.74 8.19 -18.62
CA ALA A 13 -0.68 9.57 -18.18
C ALA A 13 0.73 9.88 -17.66
N PRO A 14 1.19 11.15 -17.76
CA PRO A 14 2.50 11.55 -17.21
C PRO A 14 2.59 11.30 -15.70
N ALA A 15 3.79 11.05 -15.21
CA ALA A 15 4.12 10.77 -13.82
C ALA A 15 3.61 11.89 -12.89
N ALA A 16 3.69 13.15 -13.31
CA ALA A 16 3.16 14.28 -12.55
C ALA A 16 1.63 14.20 -12.38
N THR A 17 0.89 13.77 -13.41
CA THR A 17 -0.57 13.61 -13.34
C THR A 17 -0.94 12.45 -12.43
N VAL A 18 -0.25 11.32 -12.58
CA VAL A 18 -0.48 10.14 -11.72
C VAL A 18 -0.13 10.46 -10.27
N HIS A 19 1.00 11.11 -10.02
CA HIS A 19 1.40 11.53 -8.68
C HIS A 19 0.35 12.43 -8.04
N ALA A 20 -0.13 13.46 -8.76
CA ALA A 20 -1.17 14.35 -8.26
C ALA A 20 -2.44 13.60 -7.83
N ARG A 21 -2.84 12.55 -8.56
CA ARG A 21 -3.95 11.67 -8.16
C ARG A 21 -3.63 10.84 -6.93
N LEU A 22 -2.48 10.17 -6.90
CA LEU A 22 -2.08 9.27 -5.81
C LEU A 22 -1.94 9.98 -4.45
N VAL A 23 -1.72 11.30 -4.46
CA VAL A 23 -1.61 12.11 -3.24
C VAL A 23 -2.84 12.98 -2.99
N ASP A 24 -3.83 12.99 -3.88
CA ASP A 24 -5.03 13.80 -3.72
C ASP A 24 -5.96 13.21 -2.63
N GLN A 25 -6.45 14.09 -1.77
CA GLN A 25 -7.24 13.71 -0.62
C GLN A 25 -8.60 13.10 -1.02
N ALA A 26 -9.26 13.61 -2.06
CA ALA A 26 -10.55 13.09 -2.50
C ALA A 26 -10.38 11.73 -3.18
N PHE A 27 -9.39 11.62 -4.06
CA PHE A 27 -9.03 10.37 -4.72
C PHE A 27 -8.69 9.26 -3.69
N LEU A 28 -7.90 9.58 -2.66
CA LEU A 28 -7.57 8.63 -1.59
C LEU A 28 -8.81 8.13 -0.84
N ARG A 29 -9.75 9.02 -0.52
CA ARG A 29 -11.01 8.64 0.14
C ARG A 29 -11.89 7.77 -0.76
N ASP A 30 -11.96 8.08 -2.04
CA ASP A 30 -12.74 7.30 -3.01
C ASP A 30 -12.14 5.90 -3.21
N ARG A 31 -10.81 5.82 -3.34
CA ARG A 31 -10.09 4.55 -3.39
C ARG A 31 -10.34 3.70 -2.14
N LEU A 32 -10.31 4.31 -0.95
CA LEU A 32 -10.56 3.61 0.31
C LEU A 32 -12.00 3.12 0.44
N ARG A 33 -12.98 3.90 -0.05
CA ARG A 33 -14.39 3.47 -0.05
C ARG A 33 -14.61 2.21 -0.89
N THR A 34 -13.83 2.04 -1.96
CA THR A 34 -13.92 0.89 -2.86
C THR A 34 -13.05 -0.30 -2.43
N LEU A 35 -11.83 -0.04 -1.95
CA LEU A 35 -10.78 -1.07 -1.76
C LEU A 35 -10.26 -1.16 -0.32
N GLY A 36 -10.67 -0.25 0.58
CA GLY A 36 -10.10 -0.13 1.91
C GLY A 36 -10.66 -1.10 2.97
N GLY A 37 -11.77 -1.77 2.65
CA GLY A 37 -12.48 -2.66 3.57
C GLY A 37 -13.22 -1.91 4.70
N THR A 38 -13.52 -2.63 5.78
CA THR A 38 -14.32 -2.11 6.91
C THR A 38 -13.64 -0.94 7.61
N ASP A 39 -14.40 0.10 7.98
CA ASP A 39 -13.90 1.29 8.70
C ASP A 39 -12.68 2.00 8.05
N ALA A 40 -12.52 1.83 6.74
CA ALA A 40 -11.45 2.43 5.98
C ALA A 40 -11.51 3.95 6.05
N ALA A 41 -10.37 4.58 6.31
CA ALA A 41 -10.31 6.02 6.50
C ALA A 41 -8.96 6.61 6.11
N LEU A 42 -8.99 7.81 5.55
CA LEU A 42 -7.83 8.70 5.50
C LEU A 42 -7.73 9.38 6.85
N VAL A 43 -6.79 8.93 7.68
CA VAL A 43 -6.62 9.35 9.08
C VAL A 43 -5.87 10.68 9.18
N GLU A 44 -4.80 10.83 8.41
CA GLU A 44 -4.02 12.07 8.32
C GLU A 44 -3.64 12.33 6.87
N HIS A 45 -3.56 13.61 6.51
CA HIS A 45 -3.03 14.06 5.24
C HIS A 45 -2.33 15.40 5.45
N LYS A 46 -1.06 15.49 5.00
CA LYS A 46 -0.21 16.66 5.15
C LYS A 46 0.53 16.87 3.84
N ALA A 47 0.26 17.98 3.17
CA ALA A 47 0.99 18.43 2.00
C ALA A 47 1.79 19.69 2.35
N ASN A 48 3.07 19.72 1.97
CA ASN A 48 3.94 20.88 2.09
C ASN A 48 4.76 21.05 0.80
N GLY A 49 5.62 22.07 0.74
CA GLY A 49 6.46 22.33 -0.43
C GLY A 49 7.44 21.21 -0.78
N ASP A 50 7.75 20.33 0.16
CA ASP A 50 8.75 19.26 0.02
C ASP A 50 8.13 17.90 -0.32
N GLY A 51 6.81 17.74 -0.19
CA GLY A 51 6.11 16.50 -0.48
C GLY A 51 4.74 16.35 0.20
N VAL A 52 4.21 15.14 0.13
CA VAL A 52 2.94 14.76 0.77
C VAL A 52 3.18 13.54 1.67
N ALA A 53 2.60 13.57 2.86
CA ALA A 53 2.54 12.43 3.76
C ALA A 53 1.09 12.17 4.19
N TYR A 54 0.69 10.91 4.25
CA TYR A 54 -0.65 10.55 4.71
C TYR A 54 -0.65 9.23 5.46
N LYS A 55 -1.66 9.08 6.32
CA LYS A 55 -1.93 7.86 7.08
C LYS A 55 -3.30 7.33 6.70
N LEU A 56 -3.36 6.07 6.29
CA LEU A 56 -4.58 5.35 5.98
C LEU A 56 -4.85 4.32 7.08
N ARG A 57 -6.12 4.08 7.35
CA ARG A 57 -6.63 2.93 8.08
C ARG A 57 -7.43 2.07 7.12
N GLN A 58 -7.19 0.76 7.15
CA GLN A 58 -7.89 -0.22 6.33
C GLN A 58 -8.34 -1.39 7.21
N GLY A 59 -9.53 -1.92 6.97
CA GLY A 59 -10.07 -3.05 7.71
C GLY A 59 -10.08 -4.31 6.85
N ILE A 60 -9.83 -5.46 7.48
CA ILE A 60 -9.95 -6.77 6.82
C ILE A 60 -10.84 -7.65 7.69
N GLU A 61 -11.99 -8.02 7.16
CA GLU A 61 -12.93 -8.92 7.83
C GLU A 61 -12.29 -10.29 8.10
N SER A 62 -12.53 -10.85 9.28
CA SER A 62 -11.96 -12.13 9.71
C SER A 62 -12.28 -13.27 8.73
N ALA A 63 -13.44 -13.22 8.08
CA ALA A 63 -13.87 -14.20 7.08
C ALA A 63 -12.92 -14.26 5.87
N LEU A 64 -12.34 -13.11 5.49
CA LEU A 64 -11.40 -12.98 4.37
C LEU A 64 -9.96 -13.33 4.76
N LEU A 65 -9.68 -13.46 6.07
CA LEU A 65 -8.35 -13.79 6.53
C LEU A 65 -7.99 -15.25 6.20
N PRO A 66 -6.76 -15.49 5.73
CA PRO A 66 -6.21 -16.84 5.61
C PRO A 66 -6.26 -17.57 6.95
N SER A 67 -6.51 -18.89 6.93
CA SER A 67 -6.70 -19.69 8.14
C SER A 67 -5.54 -19.58 9.13
N ILE A 68 -4.30 -19.49 8.63
CA ILE A 68 -3.10 -19.34 9.48
C ILE A 68 -2.98 -17.96 10.15
N VAL A 69 -3.62 -16.93 9.59
CA VAL A 69 -3.68 -15.60 10.22
C VAL A 69 -4.76 -15.60 11.31
N ARG A 70 -5.90 -16.28 11.07
CA ARG A 70 -6.99 -16.44 12.06
C ARG A 70 -6.58 -17.18 13.34
N THR A 71 -5.51 -17.97 13.32
CA THR A 71 -4.99 -18.60 14.55
C THR A 71 -4.25 -17.61 15.46
N LEU A 72 -3.80 -16.48 14.92
CA LEU A 72 -3.05 -15.46 15.66
C LEU A 72 -3.94 -14.34 16.18
N VAL A 73 -4.93 -13.93 15.39
CA VAL A 73 -5.83 -12.83 15.75
C VAL A 73 -7.27 -13.29 15.68
N LYS A 74 -8.02 -12.97 16.73
CA LYS A 74 -9.47 -13.21 16.80
C LYS A 74 -10.19 -11.97 16.29
N GLY A 75 -11.08 -12.15 15.32
CA GLY A 75 -11.88 -11.06 14.74
C GLY A 75 -11.20 -10.39 13.55
N ASP A 76 -11.66 -9.19 13.26
CA ASP A 76 -11.23 -8.39 12.12
C ASP A 76 -9.86 -7.75 12.37
N LEU A 77 -9.13 -7.48 11.30
CA LEU A 77 -7.84 -6.78 11.38
C LEU A 77 -7.98 -5.32 10.99
N VAL A 78 -7.21 -4.49 11.68
CA VAL A 78 -6.99 -3.10 11.30
C VAL A 78 -5.54 -2.95 10.86
N VAL A 79 -5.35 -2.40 9.67
CA VAL A 79 -4.06 -2.05 9.08
C VAL A 79 -3.92 -0.54 9.14
N GLU A 80 -2.81 -0.06 9.72
CA GLU A 80 -2.39 1.33 9.59
C GLU A 80 -1.29 1.41 8.56
N ARG A 81 -1.50 2.19 7.49
CA ARG A 81 -0.54 2.39 6.41
C ARG A 81 -0.11 3.84 6.37
N LEU A 82 1.19 4.10 6.43
CA LEU A 82 1.76 5.43 6.26
C LEU A 82 2.46 5.48 4.91
N GLU A 83 2.21 6.54 4.16
CA GLU A 83 2.91 6.80 2.91
C GLU A 83 3.48 8.21 2.90
N THR A 84 4.64 8.33 2.26
CA THR A 84 5.24 9.63 1.93
C THR A 84 5.57 9.66 0.46
N TRP A 85 5.50 10.85 -0.13
CA TRP A 85 5.77 11.13 -1.52
C TRP A 85 6.54 12.44 -1.62
N ARG A 86 7.56 12.49 -2.48
CA ARG A 86 8.36 13.69 -2.75
C ARG A 86 8.85 13.70 -4.19
N PRO A 87 9.16 14.87 -4.75
CA PRO A 87 9.92 14.96 -6.00
C PRO A 87 11.26 14.19 -5.89
N ASP A 88 11.66 13.57 -7.00
CA ASP A 88 12.92 12.82 -7.12
C ASP A 88 13.46 12.92 -8.55
N GLY A 89 14.29 13.93 -8.80
CA GLY A 89 14.82 14.22 -10.13
C GLY A 89 13.70 14.52 -11.13
N ALA A 90 13.60 13.72 -12.19
CA ALA A 90 12.56 13.84 -13.22
C ALA A 90 11.24 13.13 -12.86
N GLY A 91 11.14 12.52 -11.67
CA GLY A 91 9.95 11.81 -11.24
C GLY A 91 9.64 12.02 -9.76
N PHE A 92 9.07 11.00 -9.13
CA PHE A 92 8.67 11.02 -7.74
C PHE A 92 9.13 9.75 -7.03
N ALA A 93 9.50 9.90 -5.77
CA ALA A 93 9.83 8.80 -4.89
C ALA A 93 8.93 8.84 -3.66
N GLY A 94 8.67 7.67 -3.10
CA GLY A 94 7.89 7.55 -1.88
C GLY A 94 8.37 6.43 -0.97
N THR A 95 7.85 6.42 0.24
CA THR A 95 8.01 5.30 1.17
C THR A 95 6.65 4.85 1.65
N THR A 96 6.57 3.58 2.03
CA THR A 96 5.40 3.00 2.68
C THR A 96 5.82 2.24 3.92
N SER A 97 5.01 2.32 4.97
CA SER A 97 5.07 1.37 6.07
C SER A 97 3.66 0.95 6.45
N ALA A 98 3.50 -0.30 6.87
CA ALA A 98 2.23 -0.78 7.38
C ALA A 98 2.42 -1.64 8.63
N THR A 99 1.53 -1.45 9.59
CA THR A 99 1.41 -2.28 10.78
C THR A 99 0.01 -2.87 10.85
N VAL A 100 -0.07 -4.07 11.41
CA VAL A 100 -1.34 -4.80 11.56
C VAL A 100 -1.57 -5.05 13.03
N ALA A 101 -2.67 -4.55 13.57
CA ALA A 101 -3.01 -4.76 14.97
C ALA A 101 -3.11 -6.26 15.28
N GLY A 102 -2.45 -6.71 16.35
CA GLY A 102 -2.47 -8.12 16.79
C GLY A 102 -1.50 -9.05 16.06
N ILE A 103 -0.81 -8.62 15.00
CA ILE A 103 0.25 -9.40 14.36
C ILE A 103 1.60 -8.72 14.64
N PRO A 104 2.61 -9.43 15.20
CA PRO A 104 3.94 -8.87 15.43
C PRO A 104 4.73 -8.78 14.12
N GLY A 105 4.21 -8.01 13.17
CA GLY A 105 4.77 -7.86 11.83
C GLY A 105 4.64 -6.44 11.29
N GLU A 106 5.48 -6.14 10.32
CA GLU A 106 5.53 -4.86 9.63
C GLU A 106 5.79 -5.07 8.14
N ILE A 107 5.32 -4.10 7.36
CA ILE A 107 5.67 -3.95 5.95
C ILE A 107 6.43 -2.64 5.82
N ARG A 108 7.51 -2.64 5.04
CA ARG A 108 8.24 -1.42 4.66
C ARG A 108 8.62 -1.48 3.21
N GLY A 109 8.58 -0.34 2.52
CA GLY A 109 8.95 -0.30 1.12
C GLY A 109 9.10 1.10 0.57
N THR A 110 9.40 1.15 -0.71
CA THR A 110 9.57 2.37 -1.49
C THR A 110 8.74 2.35 -2.75
N TYR A 111 8.42 3.56 -3.22
CA TYR A 111 7.80 3.80 -4.51
C TYR A 111 8.76 4.58 -5.39
N ARG A 112 8.70 4.31 -6.69
CA ARG A 112 9.30 5.14 -7.74
C ARG A 112 8.30 5.31 -8.86
N LEU A 113 8.00 6.55 -9.21
CA LEU A 113 7.11 6.93 -10.29
C LEU A 113 7.87 7.82 -11.27
N VAL A 114 8.00 7.37 -12.51
CA VAL A 114 8.77 8.08 -13.56
C VAL A 114 8.03 8.03 -14.88
N ASP A 115 8.28 9.03 -15.72
CA ASP A 115 7.82 9.02 -17.11
C ASP A 115 8.52 7.93 -17.92
N VAL A 116 7.77 7.34 -18.85
CA VAL A 116 8.23 6.41 -19.89
C VAL A 116 7.64 6.86 -21.24
N ALA A 117 8.03 6.21 -22.34
CA ALA A 117 7.67 6.66 -23.70
C ALA A 117 6.16 6.95 -23.88
N ASP A 118 5.27 6.09 -23.34
CA ASP A 118 3.82 6.16 -23.53
C ASP A 118 3.03 6.52 -22.25
N GLY A 119 3.67 7.22 -21.30
CA GLY A 119 3.03 7.65 -20.07
C GLY A 119 3.97 7.54 -18.87
N SER A 120 3.60 6.78 -17.86
CA SER A 120 4.43 6.62 -16.66
C SER A 120 4.38 5.22 -16.08
N GLU A 121 5.35 4.93 -15.23
CA GLU A 121 5.50 3.65 -14.56
C GLU A 121 5.71 3.86 -13.06
N LEU A 122 4.84 3.22 -12.26
CA LEU A 122 4.99 3.10 -10.81
C LEU A 122 5.60 1.75 -10.46
N ARG A 123 6.75 1.79 -9.77
CA ARG A 123 7.39 0.62 -9.15
C ARG A 123 7.18 0.67 -7.64
N THR A 124 6.85 -0.47 -7.07
CA THR A 124 6.77 -0.69 -5.63
C THR A 124 7.69 -1.83 -5.25
N ASP A 125 8.62 -1.56 -4.34
CA ASP A 125 9.54 -2.54 -3.77
C ASP A 125 9.38 -2.53 -2.24
N ALA A 126 8.86 -3.61 -1.67
CA ALA A 126 8.58 -3.71 -0.24
C ALA A 126 8.97 -5.07 0.33
N GLU A 127 9.10 -5.14 1.65
CA GLU A 127 9.34 -6.36 2.41
C GLU A 127 8.32 -6.52 3.53
N VAL A 128 7.93 -7.77 3.79
CA VAL A 128 7.10 -8.17 4.91
C VAL A 128 7.95 -8.94 5.91
N LYS A 129 7.89 -8.53 7.18
CA LYS A 129 8.57 -9.21 8.28
C LYS A 129 7.59 -9.54 9.39
N VAL A 130 7.46 -10.82 9.73
CA VAL A 130 6.58 -11.32 10.80
C VAL A 130 7.39 -12.09 11.82
N ARG A 131 7.34 -11.65 13.08
CA ARG A 131 8.15 -12.19 14.19
C ARG A 131 7.37 -13.27 14.94
N VAL A 132 6.96 -14.33 14.24
CA VAL A 132 6.25 -15.48 14.83
C VAL A 132 7.08 -16.76 14.63
N PRO A 133 7.51 -17.46 15.70
CA PRO A 133 8.27 -18.70 15.58
C PRO A 133 7.54 -19.76 14.76
N LEU A 134 8.30 -20.55 13.99
CA LEU A 134 7.86 -21.68 13.17
C LEU A 134 6.94 -21.34 11.97
N VAL A 135 6.05 -20.34 12.09
CA VAL A 135 5.06 -20.01 11.05
C VAL A 135 5.25 -18.64 10.38
N GLY A 136 6.17 -17.81 10.87
CA GLY A 136 6.39 -16.45 10.38
C GLY A 136 6.56 -16.34 8.87
N GLY A 137 7.44 -17.15 8.27
CA GLY A 137 7.68 -17.11 6.81
C GLY A 137 6.46 -17.46 5.96
N LYS A 138 5.59 -18.37 6.45
CA LYS A 138 4.34 -18.71 5.76
C LYS A 138 3.34 -17.56 5.82
N ILE A 139 3.26 -16.87 6.95
CA ILE A 139 2.42 -15.68 7.12
C ILE A 139 2.94 -14.53 6.25
N GLU A 140 4.25 -14.28 6.24
CA GLU A 140 4.88 -13.27 5.39
C GLU A 140 4.56 -13.49 3.91
N SER A 141 4.65 -14.73 3.42
CA SER A 141 4.36 -15.08 2.02
C SER A 141 2.91 -14.79 1.64
N VAL A 142 1.99 -15.13 2.54
CA VAL A 142 0.55 -14.89 2.36
C VAL A 142 0.24 -13.39 2.37
N ILE A 143 0.79 -12.63 3.31
CA ILE A 143 0.64 -11.16 3.35
C ILE A 143 1.20 -10.54 2.06
N ALA A 144 2.38 -10.97 1.61
CA ALA A 144 2.99 -10.45 0.39
C ALA A 144 2.10 -10.68 -0.85
N GLU A 145 1.48 -11.86 -0.97
CA GLU A 145 0.54 -12.14 -2.06
C GLU A 145 -0.69 -11.22 -2.01
N GLN A 146 -1.30 -11.03 -0.84
CA GLN A 146 -2.48 -10.16 -0.69
C GLN A 146 -2.15 -8.70 -0.97
N VAL A 147 -0.96 -8.23 -0.55
CA VAL A 147 -0.52 -6.86 -0.84
C VAL A 147 -0.28 -6.68 -2.34
N ARG A 148 0.28 -7.66 -3.06
CA ARG A 148 0.40 -7.57 -4.53
C ARG A 148 -0.97 -7.43 -5.20
N LYS A 149 -1.98 -8.17 -4.74
CA LYS A 149 -3.36 -8.08 -5.26
C LYS A 149 -3.99 -6.72 -4.96
N LEU A 150 -3.78 -6.20 -3.75
CA LEU A 150 -4.23 -4.86 -3.38
C LEU A 150 -3.57 -3.79 -4.26
N LEU A 151 -2.24 -3.82 -4.41
CA LEU A 151 -1.50 -2.85 -5.24
C LEU A 151 -1.95 -2.89 -6.70
N ALA A 152 -2.24 -4.07 -7.24
CA ALA A 152 -2.80 -4.21 -8.59
C ALA A 152 -4.20 -3.57 -8.69
N SER A 153 -5.05 -3.76 -7.68
CA SER A 153 -6.40 -3.18 -7.63
C SER A 153 -6.36 -1.66 -7.46
N GLU A 154 -5.46 -1.15 -6.60
CA GLU A 154 -5.25 0.29 -6.42
C GLU A 154 -4.71 0.95 -7.70
N ALA A 155 -3.81 0.26 -8.41
CA ALA A 155 -3.28 0.73 -9.68
C ALA A 155 -4.35 0.76 -10.79
N ALA A 156 -5.19 -0.27 -10.88
CA ALA A 156 -6.33 -0.29 -11.79
C ALA A 156 -7.30 0.86 -11.51
N PHE A 157 -7.64 1.06 -10.23
CA PHE A 157 -8.48 2.17 -9.79
C PHE A 157 -7.90 3.53 -10.22
N ALA A 158 -6.59 3.73 -10.06
CA ALA A 158 -5.90 4.96 -10.47
C ALA A 158 -5.74 5.13 -11.99
N ALA A 159 -5.83 4.06 -12.77
CA ALA A 159 -5.80 4.13 -14.23
C ALA A 159 -7.17 4.51 -14.81
N GLU A 160 -8.26 4.16 -14.13
CA GLU A 160 -9.65 4.39 -14.57
C GLU A 160 -10.21 5.76 -14.18
N HIS A 161 -9.61 6.43 -13.19
CA HIS A 161 -10.05 7.72 -12.65
C HIS A 161 -8.93 8.76 -12.79
#